data_AF-A0A660ZKT5-F1
#
_entry.id   AF-A0A660ZKT5-F1
#
_cell.length_a   1.000
_cell.length_b   1.000
_cell.length_c   1.000
_cell.angle_alpha   90.00
_cell.angle_beta   90.00
_cell.angle_gamma   90.00
#
_symmetry.space_group_name_H-M   'P 1'
#
loop_
_entity.id
_entity.type
_entity.pdbx_description
1 polymer ?
#
loop_
_entity_poly.entity_id
_entity_poly.type
_entity_poly.pdbx_seq_one_letter_code
_entity_poly.pdbx_strand_id
1 'polypeptide(L)'
;MQDELVWWVALHMVRGVGPVQFRSLCDDCGSPREVFRNAGRLKNRNLGEAIAGFDLKRAERQLKVASEYGAAIITYEDDAYPANLRQFEYSPPLLFVLGDEKSGEKSVAIVGTRKPTSYGLRQAARFAEAVTESGCSVISGGARGIDTQAHVAALRAGGKTIVVLGSGLDRPYPRENRKLFDEIVGSGGAIVTEFPFGTKPYPCNFLRRNR
;
A
#
# COMPACT_ATOMS: atom_id res chain seq x y z
N MET A 1 -17.09 -13.24 -1.82
CA MET A 1 -15.78 -12.55 -1.81
C MET A 1 -15.93 -11.04 -1.97
N GLN A 2 -16.53 -10.52 -3.05
CA GLN A 2 -16.77 -9.06 -3.20
C GLN A 2 -17.67 -8.47 -2.10
N ASP A 3 -18.70 -9.22 -1.68
CA ASP A 3 -19.62 -8.81 -0.61
C ASP A 3 -18.97 -8.66 0.77
N GLU A 4 -17.82 -9.31 1.01
CA GLU A 4 -17.09 -9.17 2.27
C GLU A 4 -16.04 -8.05 2.17
N LEU A 5 -15.37 -7.91 1.02
CA LEU A 5 -14.34 -6.89 0.77
C LEU A 5 -14.85 -5.46 0.93
N VAL A 6 -16.14 -5.20 0.65
CA VAL A 6 -16.74 -3.88 0.89
C VAL A 6 -16.65 -3.45 2.36
N TRP A 7 -16.78 -4.39 3.30
CA TRP A 7 -16.71 -4.10 4.73
C TRP A 7 -15.27 -3.82 5.19
N TRP A 8 -14.29 -4.50 4.59
CA TRP A 8 -12.87 -4.19 4.79
C TRP A 8 -12.55 -2.77 4.37
N VAL A 9 -12.94 -2.39 3.15
CA VAL A 9 -12.73 -1.04 2.63
C VAL A 9 -13.50 -0.01 3.45
N ALA A 10 -14.74 -0.30 3.83
CA ALA A 10 -15.55 0.58 4.64
C ALA A 10 -14.89 0.85 6.00
N LEU A 11 -14.54 -0.20 6.74
CA LEU A 11 -13.95 -0.08 8.08
C LEU A 11 -12.60 0.65 8.04
N HIS A 12 -11.77 0.39 7.01
CA HIS A 12 -10.49 1.08 6.79
C HIS A 12 -10.66 2.57 6.51
N MET A 13 -11.81 2.97 5.94
CA MET A 13 -12.12 4.37 5.63
C MET A 13 -12.83 5.12 6.77
N VAL A 14 -13.24 4.43 7.84
CA VAL A 14 -13.89 5.08 8.99
C VAL A 14 -12.86 5.96 9.71
N ARG A 15 -13.20 7.23 9.93
CA ARG A 15 -12.35 8.14 10.68
C ARG A 15 -12.19 7.64 12.12
N GLY A 16 -10.95 7.52 12.56
CA GLY A 16 -10.62 7.01 13.91
C GLY A 16 -10.31 5.52 13.94
N VAL A 17 -10.53 4.79 12.84
CA VAL A 17 -10.09 3.41 12.69
C VAL A 17 -8.72 3.39 12.01
N GLY A 18 -7.66 3.32 12.82
CA GLY A 18 -6.31 3.03 12.35
C GLY A 18 -6.04 1.51 12.28
N PRO A 19 -4.88 1.09 11.77
CA PRO A 19 -4.51 -0.33 11.65
C PRO A 19 -4.68 -1.16 12.94
N VAL A 20 -4.18 -0.65 14.06
CA VAL A 20 -4.28 -1.32 15.37
C VAL A 20 -5.73 -1.43 15.82
N GLN A 21 -6.49 -0.34 15.69
CA GLN A 21 -7.91 -0.31 16.05
C GLN A 21 -8.74 -1.23 15.14
N PHE A 22 -8.41 -1.29 13.84
CA PHE A 22 -9.06 -2.19 12.89
C PHE A 22 -8.90 -3.63 13.34
N ARG A 23 -7.66 -4.05 13.64
CA ARG A 23 -7.36 -5.41 14.09
C ARG A 23 -8.08 -5.72 15.39
N SER A 24 -7.94 -4.86 16.42
CA SER A 24 -8.64 -5.02 17.70
C SER A 24 -10.16 -5.15 17.55
N LEU A 25 -10.79 -4.36 16.67
CA LEU A 25 -12.23 -4.46 16.42
C LEU A 25 -12.60 -5.80 15.77
N CYS A 26 -11.80 -6.27 14.80
CA CYS A 26 -12.03 -7.55 14.15
C CYS A 26 -11.75 -8.73 15.09
N ASP A 27 -10.75 -8.64 15.96
CA ASP A 27 -10.47 -9.65 16.98
C ASP A 27 -11.65 -9.77 17.97
N ASP A 28 -12.25 -8.65 18.37
CA ASP A 28 -13.38 -8.61 19.30
C ASP A 28 -14.71 -9.05 18.66
N CYS A 29 -14.95 -8.70 17.38
CA CYS A 29 -16.23 -8.93 16.71
C CYS A 29 -16.23 -10.09 15.70
N GLY A 30 -15.06 -10.59 15.32
CA GLY A 30 -14.85 -11.68 14.36
C GLY A 30 -14.61 -11.26 12.92
N SER A 31 -15.21 -10.17 12.42
CA SER A 31 -14.98 -9.66 11.06
C SER A 31 -15.37 -8.20 10.90
N PRO A 32 -14.90 -7.48 9.85
CA PRO A 32 -15.33 -6.10 9.59
C PRO A 32 -16.85 -5.96 9.49
N ARG A 33 -17.54 -6.93 8.86
CA ARG A 33 -19.00 -6.94 8.76
C ARG A 33 -19.67 -7.01 10.14
N GLU A 34 -19.16 -7.85 11.03
CA GLU A 34 -19.67 -7.95 12.40
C GLU A 34 -19.37 -6.71 13.24
N VAL A 35 -18.24 -6.03 12.99
CA VAL A 35 -17.95 -4.72 13.61
C VAL A 35 -19.04 -3.71 13.28
N PHE A 36 -19.48 -3.64 12.02
CA PHE A 36 -20.57 -2.76 11.62
C PHE A 36 -21.91 -3.15 12.27
N ARG A 37 -22.23 -4.45 12.34
CA ARG A 37 -23.46 -4.94 12.99
C ARG A 37 -23.50 -4.65 14.49
N ASN A 38 -22.34 -4.69 15.14
CA ASN A 38 -22.21 -4.49 16.58
C ASN A 38 -21.72 -3.08 16.95
N ALA A 39 -21.69 -2.13 16.00
CA ALA A 39 -21.14 -0.79 16.19
C ALA A 39 -21.75 -0.05 17.40
N GLY A 40 -23.07 -0.19 17.62
CA GLY A 40 -23.76 0.41 18.76
C GLY A 40 -23.41 -0.18 20.14
N ARG A 41 -22.69 -1.32 20.18
CA ARG A 41 -22.25 -1.99 21.41
C ARG A 41 -20.77 -1.78 21.72
N LEU A 42 -20.05 -1.03 20.88
CA LEU A 42 -18.64 -0.75 21.08
C LEU A 42 -18.43 0.12 22.33
N LYS A 43 -17.36 -0.17 23.09
CA LYS A 43 -17.01 0.56 24.32
C LYS A 43 -16.80 2.06 24.05
N ASN A 44 -16.17 2.40 22.92
CA ASN A 44 -16.00 3.78 22.47
C ASN A 44 -17.23 4.22 21.67
N ARG A 45 -18.13 4.98 22.32
CA ARG A 45 -19.39 5.45 21.69
C ARG A 45 -19.16 6.28 20.44
N ASN A 46 -18.22 7.23 20.47
CA ASN A 46 -17.93 8.09 19.31
C ASN A 46 -17.43 7.27 18.11
N LEU A 47 -16.63 6.24 18.36
CA LEU A 47 -16.17 5.32 17.32
C LEU A 47 -17.32 4.46 16.79
N GLY A 48 -18.16 3.93 17.68
CA GLY A 48 -19.37 3.18 17.31
C GLY A 48 -20.32 3.98 16.44
N GLU A 49 -20.58 5.24 16.78
CA GLU A 49 -21.37 6.16 15.96
C GLU A 49 -20.73 6.42 14.59
N ALA A 50 -19.41 6.61 14.55
CA ALA A 50 -18.68 6.81 13.29
C ALA A 50 -18.74 5.58 12.36
N ILE A 51 -18.67 4.38 12.93
CA ILE A 51 -18.81 3.12 12.19
C ILE A 51 -20.25 2.94 11.71
N ALA A 52 -21.24 3.06 12.61
CA ALA A 52 -22.66 2.89 12.29
C ALA A 52 -23.16 3.90 11.25
N GLY A 53 -22.64 5.13 11.28
CA GLY A 53 -23.01 6.21 10.37
C GLY A 53 -22.21 6.26 9.06
N PHE A 54 -21.30 5.31 8.82
CA PHE A 54 -20.48 5.34 7.60
C PHE A 54 -21.30 4.98 6.36
N ASP A 55 -21.21 5.82 5.32
CA ASP A 55 -21.85 5.57 4.02
C ASP A 55 -21.13 4.46 3.25
N LEU A 56 -21.68 3.25 3.26
CA LEU A 56 -21.15 2.09 2.53
C LEU A 56 -20.97 2.33 1.03
N LYS A 57 -21.76 3.23 0.42
CA LYS A 57 -21.59 3.57 -1.00
C LYS A 57 -20.20 4.16 -1.28
N ARG A 58 -19.52 4.74 -0.28
CA ARG A 58 -18.14 5.21 -0.41
C ARG A 58 -17.18 4.05 -0.63
N ALA A 59 -17.36 2.94 0.08
CA ALA A 59 -16.53 1.75 -0.06
C ALA A 59 -16.82 1.03 -1.38
N GLU A 60 -18.10 0.89 -1.76
CA GLU A 60 -18.50 0.34 -3.07
C GLU A 60 -17.87 1.12 -4.24
N ARG A 61 -17.84 2.46 -4.15
CA ARG A 61 -17.15 3.30 -5.14
C ARG A 61 -15.66 2.99 -5.23
N GLN A 62 -14.99 2.72 -4.11
CA GLN A 62 -13.57 2.35 -4.14
C GLN A 62 -13.34 1.00 -4.80
N LEU A 63 -14.18 -0.01 -4.52
CA LEU A 63 -14.11 -1.32 -5.20
C LEU A 63 -14.27 -1.16 -6.71
N LYS A 64 -15.26 -0.37 -7.13
CA LYS A 64 -15.51 -0.10 -8.55
C LYS A 64 -14.32 0.61 -9.21
N VAL A 65 -13.83 1.69 -8.61
CA VAL A 65 -12.69 2.44 -9.15
C VAL A 65 -11.43 1.58 -9.21
N ALA A 66 -11.16 0.75 -8.19
CA ALA A 66 -10.03 -0.17 -8.20
C ALA A 66 -10.11 -1.14 -9.38
N SER A 67 -11.28 -1.75 -9.58
CA SER A 67 -11.51 -2.66 -10.71
C SER A 67 -11.36 -1.97 -12.07
N GLU A 68 -11.92 -0.77 -12.24
CA GLU A 68 -11.80 0.02 -13.48
C GLU A 68 -10.35 0.48 -13.74
N TYR A 69 -9.59 0.70 -12.68
CA TYR A 69 -8.18 1.07 -12.74
C TYR A 69 -7.26 -0.14 -12.99
N GLY A 70 -7.78 -1.37 -12.93
CA GLY A 70 -7.00 -2.60 -13.03
C GLY A 70 -6.17 -2.88 -11.77
N ALA A 71 -6.57 -2.33 -10.62
CA ALA A 71 -5.93 -2.56 -9.34
C ALA A 71 -6.67 -3.63 -8.53
N ALA A 72 -5.90 -4.50 -7.89
CA ALA A 72 -6.39 -5.41 -6.87
C ALA A 72 -6.51 -4.71 -5.52
N ILE A 73 -7.36 -5.25 -4.66
CA ILE A 73 -7.40 -4.89 -3.24
C ILE A 73 -7.19 -6.18 -2.47
N ILE A 74 -6.07 -6.26 -1.77
CA ILE A 74 -5.69 -7.42 -0.96
C ILE A 74 -5.77 -7.05 0.51
N THR A 75 -6.28 -7.95 1.33
CA THR A 75 -6.41 -7.84 2.79
C THR A 75 -5.33 -8.65 3.47
N TYR A 76 -5.09 -8.44 4.77
CA TYR A 76 -4.11 -9.29 5.48
C TYR A 76 -4.53 -10.78 5.55
N GLU A 77 -5.77 -11.12 5.21
CA GLU A 77 -6.25 -12.51 5.13
C GLU A 77 -5.87 -13.19 3.81
N ASP A 78 -5.53 -12.43 2.78
CA ASP A 78 -5.17 -12.96 1.47
C ASP A 78 -3.72 -13.49 1.45
N ASP A 79 -3.50 -14.61 0.78
CA ASP A 79 -2.16 -15.20 0.60
C ASP A 79 -1.20 -14.25 -0.12
N ALA A 80 -1.71 -13.41 -1.01
CA ALA A 80 -0.93 -12.41 -1.74
C ALA A 80 -0.43 -11.27 -0.84
N TYR A 81 -0.99 -11.09 0.36
CA TYR A 81 -0.53 -10.07 1.29
C TYR A 81 0.85 -10.44 1.86
N PRO A 82 1.86 -9.54 1.81
CA PRO A 82 3.22 -9.87 2.22
C PRO A 82 3.31 -10.35 3.67
N ALA A 83 3.86 -11.55 3.88
CA ALA A 83 3.91 -12.19 5.20
C ALA A 83 4.73 -11.39 6.23
N ASN A 84 5.83 -10.78 5.80
CA ASN A 84 6.63 -9.87 6.63
C ASN A 84 5.83 -8.64 7.08
N LEU A 85 5.00 -8.08 6.20
CA LEU A 85 4.14 -6.96 6.56
C LEU A 85 3.01 -7.40 7.48
N ARG A 86 2.42 -8.60 7.31
CA ARG A 86 1.31 -9.12 8.14
C ARG A 86 1.65 -9.22 9.63
N GLN A 87 2.92 -9.52 9.94
CA GLN A 87 3.44 -9.69 11.30
C GLN A 87 3.67 -8.37 12.04
N PHE A 88 3.64 -7.24 11.33
CA PHE A 88 3.87 -5.92 11.93
C PHE A 88 2.65 -5.45 12.73
N GLU A 89 2.85 -4.72 13.83
CA GLU A 89 1.73 -4.25 14.66
C GLU A 89 0.85 -3.23 13.90
N TYR A 90 1.46 -2.41 13.05
CA TYR A 90 0.78 -1.36 12.31
C TYR A 90 0.47 -1.75 10.85
N SER A 91 0.41 -3.04 10.52
CA SER A 91 0.10 -3.50 9.15
C SER A 91 -1.22 -2.91 8.68
N PRO A 92 -1.27 -2.26 7.51
CA PRO A 92 -2.54 -1.80 6.97
C PRO A 92 -3.49 -2.98 6.77
N PRO A 93 -4.80 -2.84 7.08
CA PRO A 93 -5.74 -3.94 6.97
C PRO A 93 -5.91 -4.44 5.54
N LEU A 94 -5.69 -3.55 4.58
CA LEU A 94 -5.70 -3.82 3.15
C LEU A 94 -4.70 -2.95 2.39
N LEU A 95 -4.38 -3.38 1.18
CA LEU A 95 -3.54 -2.68 0.21
C LEU A 95 -4.26 -2.63 -1.14
N PHE A 96 -4.20 -1.47 -1.78
CA PHE A 96 -4.50 -1.31 -3.21
C PHE A 96 -3.22 -1.58 -4.00
N VAL A 97 -3.28 -2.50 -4.96
CA VAL A 97 -2.11 -2.96 -5.72
C VAL A 97 -2.37 -2.86 -7.21
N LEU A 98 -1.48 -2.16 -7.93
CA LEU A 98 -1.42 -2.17 -9.39
C LEU A 98 -0.20 -2.96 -9.83
N GLY A 99 -0.38 -4.04 -10.60
CA GLY A 99 0.69 -4.94 -11.03
C GLY A 99 0.67 -6.28 -10.30
N ASP A 100 1.84 -6.90 -10.15
CA ASP A 100 1.96 -8.24 -9.56
C ASP A 100 1.90 -8.19 -8.02
N GLU A 101 0.78 -8.67 -7.46
CA GLU A 101 0.53 -8.72 -6.01
C GLU A 101 1.59 -9.52 -5.24
N LYS A 102 2.22 -10.52 -5.88
CA LYS A 102 3.21 -11.39 -5.24
C LYS A 102 4.64 -10.87 -5.36
N SER A 103 4.86 -9.76 -6.08
CA SER A 103 6.20 -9.19 -6.28
C SER A 103 6.90 -8.83 -4.97
N GLY A 104 6.17 -8.59 -3.88
CA GLY A 104 6.68 -8.23 -2.55
C GLY A 104 7.13 -9.34 -1.62
N GLU A 105 6.91 -10.61 -1.96
CA GLU A 105 7.13 -11.74 -1.05
C GLU A 105 8.59 -11.86 -0.55
N LYS A 106 9.55 -11.60 -1.46
CA LYS A 106 10.99 -11.54 -1.15
C LYS A 106 11.54 -10.22 -1.65
N SER A 107 11.67 -9.25 -0.74
CA SER A 107 12.04 -7.89 -1.12
C SER A 107 13.00 -7.23 -0.13
N VAL A 108 13.80 -6.28 -0.64
CA VAL A 108 14.74 -5.48 0.15
C VAL A 108 14.45 -4.00 -0.07
N ALA A 109 14.28 -3.27 1.03
CA ALA A 109 14.03 -1.84 0.98
C ALA A 109 15.31 -1.05 0.71
N ILE A 110 15.28 -0.19 -0.32
CA ILE A 110 16.36 0.78 -0.58
C ILE A 110 15.77 2.17 -0.48
N VAL A 111 16.21 2.95 0.51
CA VAL A 111 15.70 4.29 0.80
C VAL A 111 16.85 5.29 0.91
N GLY A 112 16.58 6.56 0.63
CA GLY A 112 17.60 7.59 0.87
C GLY A 112 17.19 9.02 0.52
N THR A 113 18.19 9.88 0.41
CA THR A 113 17.98 11.32 0.17
C THR A 113 17.34 11.62 -1.18
N ARG A 114 16.51 12.66 -1.21
CA ARG A 114 15.93 13.23 -2.44
C ARG A 114 16.92 14.05 -3.27
N LYS A 115 18.10 14.38 -2.70
CA LYS A 115 19.18 15.14 -3.34
C LYS A 115 20.51 14.39 -3.17
N PRO A 116 20.68 13.23 -3.82
CA PRO A 116 21.90 12.44 -3.68
C PRO A 116 23.07 13.06 -4.42
N THR A 117 24.27 12.74 -3.95
CA THR A 117 25.51 12.97 -4.71
C THR A 117 25.63 11.92 -5.83
N SER A 118 26.51 12.17 -6.81
CA SER A 118 26.81 11.18 -7.86
C SER A 118 27.34 9.86 -7.28
N TYR A 119 28.07 9.92 -6.17
CA TYR A 119 28.50 8.72 -5.44
C TYR A 119 27.31 7.97 -4.84
N GLY A 120 26.38 8.68 -4.19
CA GLY A 120 25.16 8.09 -3.62
C GLY A 120 24.31 7.39 -4.69
N LEU A 121 24.16 8.01 -5.86
CA LEU A 121 23.45 7.40 -7.01
C LEU A 121 24.13 6.09 -7.46
N ARG A 122 25.46 6.08 -7.58
CA ARG A 122 26.20 4.86 -7.95
C ARG A 122 26.05 3.75 -6.93
N GLN A 123 26.10 4.07 -5.63
CA GLN A 123 25.90 3.06 -4.58
C GLN A 123 24.47 2.53 -4.56
N ALA A 124 23.46 3.40 -4.70
CA ALA A 124 22.07 2.96 -4.79
C ALA A 124 21.83 2.01 -5.97
N ALA A 125 22.42 2.32 -7.14
CA ALA A 125 22.36 1.45 -8.31
C ALA A 125 23.00 0.08 -8.04
N ARG A 126 24.23 0.08 -7.54
CA ARG A 126 24.98 -1.13 -7.21
C ARG A 126 24.24 -2.02 -6.21
N PHE A 127 23.62 -1.44 -5.18
CA PHE A 127 22.84 -2.22 -4.20
C PHE A 127 21.55 -2.78 -4.82
N ALA A 128 20.85 -2.00 -5.65
CA ALA A 128 19.64 -2.46 -6.33
C ALA A 128 19.93 -3.60 -7.32
N GLU A 129 21.03 -3.52 -8.05
CA GLU A 129 21.53 -4.58 -8.93
C GLU A 129 21.84 -5.85 -8.13
N ALA A 130 22.61 -5.74 -7.04
CA ALA A 130 22.94 -6.89 -6.20
C ALA A 130 21.71 -7.55 -5.55
N VAL A 131 20.73 -6.75 -5.11
CA VAL A 131 19.44 -7.27 -4.61
C VAL A 131 18.71 -8.03 -5.71
N THR A 132 18.67 -7.47 -6.91
CA THR A 132 18.02 -8.10 -8.07
C THR A 132 18.67 -9.43 -8.44
N GLU A 133 20.01 -9.46 -8.50
CA GLU A 133 20.80 -10.68 -8.79
C GLU A 133 20.58 -11.78 -7.75
N SER A 134 20.25 -11.42 -6.50
CA SER A 134 19.90 -12.39 -5.46
C SER A 134 18.50 -13.02 -5.63
N GLY A 135 17.73 -12.58 -6.62
CA GLY A 135 16.35 -13.01 -6.86
C GLY A 135 15.32 -12.29 -5.97
N CYS A 136 15.72 -11.22 -5.29
CA CYS A 136 14.84 -10.38 -4.48
C CYS A 136 14.35 -9.17 -5.27
N SER A 137 13.12 -8.74 -5.00
CA SER A 137 12.58 -7.47 -5.52
C SER A 137 13.14 -6.29 -4.74
N VAL A 138 13.38 -5.17 -5.42
CA VAL A 138 13.67 -3.90 -4.74
C VAL A 138 12.36 -3.22 -4.35
N ILE A 139 12.18 -2.82 -3.09
CA ILE A 139 11.04 -2.01 -2.64
C ILE A 139 11.51 -0.61 -2.23
N SER A 140 10.78 0.43 -2.67
CA SER A 140 11.09 1.81 -2.29
C SER A 140 9.87 2.72 -2.47
N GLY A 141 10.04 4.00 -2.16
CA GLY A 141 8.96 4.98 -2.12
C GLY A 141 8.65 5.71 -3.41
N GLY A 142 9.41 5.44 -4.47
CA GLY A 142 9.32 6.17 -5.74
C GLY A 142 9.62 7.66 -5.64
N ALA A 143 10.25 8.15 -4.56
CA ALA A 143 10.63 9.56 -4.45
C ALA A 143 11.79 9.91 -5.40
N ARG A 144 12.03 11.21 -5.62
CA ARG A 144 13.24 11.67 -6.34
C ARG A 144 14.50 11.16 -5.63
N GLY A 145 15.59 11.05 -6.38
CA GLY A 145 16.91 10.73 -5.82
C GLY A 145 17.13 9.23 -5.67
N ILE A 146 17.47 8.79 -4.46
CA ILE A 146 17.85 7.40 -4.19
C ILE A 146 16.75 6.41 -4.55
N ASP A 147 15.50 6.67 -4.16
CA ASP A 147 14.35 5.80 -4.47
C ASP A 147 14.19 5.60 -6.01
N THR A 148 14.12 6.69 -6.79
CA THR A 148 14.10 6.62 -8.27
C THR A 148 15.27 5.78 -8.81
N GLN A 149 16.49 6.03 -8.32
CA GLN A 149 17.68 5.35 -8.83
C GLN A 149 17.66 3.84 -8.53
N ALA A 150 17.17 3.45 -7.36
CA ALA A 150 17.03 2.05 -6.98
C ALA A 150 16.07 1.31 -7.92
N HIS A 151 14.90 1.90 -8.21
CA HIS A 151 13.95 1.32 -9.16
C HIS A 151 14.52 1.20 -10.57
N VAL A 152 15.16 2.26 -11.07
CA VAL A 152 15.75 2.28 -12.41
C VAL A 152 16.83 1.21 -12.55
N ALA A 153 17.69 1.06 -11.53
CA ALA A 153 18.75 0.05 -11.55
C ALA A 153 18.19 -1.39 -11.46
N ALA A 154 17.18 -1.61 -10.61
CA ALA A 154 16.51 -2.91 -10.53
C ALA A 154 15.89 -3.33 -11.87
N LEU A 155 15.19 -2.41 -12.55
CA LEU A 155 14.62 -2.68 -13.88
C LEU A 155 15.70 -2.96 -14.92
N ARG A 156 16.80 -2.20 -14.93
CA ARG A 156 17.93 -2.42 -15.85
C ARG A 156 18.59 -3.78 -15.66
N ALA A 157 18.62 -4.28 -14.42
CA ALA A 157 19.10 -5.62 -14.09
C ALA A 157 18.08 -6.73 -14.41
N GLY A 158 16.92 -6.39 -15.00
CA GLY A 158 15.87 -7.36 -15.35
C GLY A 158 15.05 -7.84 -14.15
N GLY A 159 15.14 -7.14 -13.02
CA GLY A 159 14.45 -7.48 -11.78
C GLY A 159 13.05 -6.91 -11.65
N LYS A 160 12.34 -7.39 -10.63
CA LYS A 160 11.06 -6.82 -10.18
C LYS A 160 11.32 -5.73 -9.16
N THR A 161 10.46 -4.70 -9.15
CA THR A 161 10.54 -3.65 -8.15
C THR A 161 9.16 -3.14 -7.76
N ILE A 162 9.05 -2.54 -6.57
CA ILE A 162 7.78 -2.20 -5.92
C ILE A 162 7.83 -0.78 -5.39
N VAL A 163 6.86 0.03 -5.80
CA VAL A 163 6.69 1.40 -5.30
C VAL A 163 5.63 1.43 -4.22
N VAL A 164 5.94 1.96 -3.03
CA VAL A 164 4.95 2.20 -1.98
C VAL A 164 4.56 3.69 -1.96
N LEU A 165 3.33 4.00 -2.34
CA LEU A 165 2.83 5.38 -2.48
C LEU A 165 2.23 5.93 -1.18
N GLY A 166 2.53 7.21 -0.92
CA GLY A 166 1.88 8.03 0.12
C GLY A 166 0.57 8.71 -0.34
N SER A 167 -0.04 8.19 -1.39
CA SER A 167 -1.22 8.72 -2.08
C SER A 167 -1.99 7.59 -2.74
N GLY A 168 -3.21 7.85 -3.19
CA GLY A 168 -3.97 6.89 -3.98
C GLY A 168 -3.28 6.57 -5.31
N LEU A 169 -3.57 5.39 -5.88
CA LEU A 169 -2.98 4.94 -7.15
C LEU A 169 -3.26 5.93 -8.31
N ASP A 170 -4.39 6.64 -8.29
CA ASP A 170 -4.76 7.68 -9.27
C ASP A 170 -4.03 9.02 -9.09
N ARG A 171 -3.28 9.17 -7.99
CA ARG A 171 -2.52 10.39 -7.63
C ARG A 171 -1.05 10.07 -7.38
N PRO A 172 -0.33 9.44 -8.33
CA PRO A 172 1.06 9.08 -8.13
C PRO A 172 1.91 10.35 -7.92
N TYR A 173 2.85 10.27 -6.98
CA TYR A 173 3.77 11.36 -6.67
C TYR A 173 5.20 10.84 -6.47
N PRO A 174 6.21 11.49 -7.09
CA PRO A 174 6.15 12.68 -7.92
C PRO A 174 5.64 12.37 -9.34
N ARG A 175 4.96 13.35 -9.98
CA ARG A 175 4.33 13.16 -11.31
C ARG A 175 5.34 12.84 -12.42
N GLU A 176 6.57 13.30 -12.29
CA GLU A 176 7.64 13.05 -13.26
C GLU A 176 8.08 11.57 -13.32
N ASN A 177 7.87 10.81 -12.24
CA ASN A 177 8.17 9.38 -12.20
C ASN A 177 7.07 8.50 -12.81
N ARG A 178 6.03 9.07 -13.42
CA ARG A 178 4.91 8.30 -13.98
C ARG A 178 5.36 7.24 -15.00
N LYS A 179 6.25 7.60 -15.93
CA LYS A 179 6.78 6.65 -16.91
C LYS A 179 7.50 5.47 -16.25
N LEU A 180 8.32 5.77 -15.23
CA LEU A 180 8.99 4.76 -14.43
C LEU A 180 7.97 3.84 -13.76
N PHE A 181 6.91 4.39 -13.17
CA PHE A 181 5.86 3.60 -12.54
C PHE A 181 5.15 2.67 -13.53
N ASP A 182 4.87 3.15 -14.74
CA ASP A 182 4.28 2.33 -15.81
C ASP A 182 5.26 1.20 -16.24
N GLU A 183 6.55 1.49 -16.35
CA GLU A 183 7.60 0.49 -16.65
C GLU A 183 7.72 -0.57 -15.56
N ILE A 184 7.61 -0.18 -14.28
CA ILE A 184 7.65 -1.08 -13.13
C ILE A 184 6.52 -2.11 -13.22
N VAL A 185 5.29 -1.65 -13.47
CA VAL A 185 4.13 -2.53 -13.62
C VAL A 185 4.29 -3.44 -14.84
N GLY A 186 4.71 -2.87 -15.99
CA GLY A 186 4.92 -3.63 -17.23
C GLY A 186 6.01 -4.70 -17.14
N SER A 187 6.95 -4.58 -16.20
CA SER A 187 8.04 -5.53 -15.97
C SER A 187 7.70 -6.61 -14.93
N GLY A 188 6.44 -6.69 -14.49
CA GLY A 188 5.98 -7.64 -13.46
C GLY A 188 6.31 -7.21 -12.03
N GLY A 189 6.58 -5.92 -11.81
CA GLY A 189 6.60 -5.29 -10.50
C GLY A 189 5.22 -4.80 -10.07
N ALA A 190 5.18 -3.93 -9.04
CA ALA A 190 3.92 -3.39 -8.53
C ALA A 190 4.02 -1.97 -7.98
N ILE A 191 2.87 -1.29 -7.95
CA ILE A 191 2.65 -0.05 -7.19
C ILE A 191 1.63 -0.37 -6.11
N VAL A 192 1.97 -0.09 -4.87
CA VAL A 192 1.20 -0.47 -3.69
C VAL A 192 0.87 0.77 -2.87
N THR A 193 -0.33 0.82 -2.32
CA THR A 193 -0.72 1.85 -1.35
C THR A 193 -1.79 1.37 -0.40
N GLU A 194 -1.79 1.88 0.83
CA GLU A 194 -2.93 1.72 1.75
C GLU A 194 -3.98 2.84 1.58
N PHE A 195 -3.70 3.85 0.75
CA PHE A 195 -4.56 5.03 0.66
C PHE A 195 -5.66 4.83 -0.39
N PRO A 196 -6.93 5.13 -0.06
CA PRO A 196 -8.03 5.08 -1.02
C PRO A 196 -7.76 5.95 -2.26
N PHE A 197 -8.37 5.58 -3.38
CA PHE A 197 -8.40 6.39 -4.59
C PHE A 197 -8.91 7.81 -4.31
N GLY A 198 -8.25 8.79 -4.92
CA GLY A 198 -8.46 10.22 -4.71
C GLY A 198 -7.60 10.82 -3.60
N THR A 199 -6.90 10.01 -2.79
CA THR A 199 -6.04 10.52 -1.72
C THR A 199 -4.85 11.27 -2.29
N LYS A 200 -4.70 12.54 -1.91
CA LYS A 200 -3.58 13.40 -2.33
C LYS A 200 -2.30 13.05 -1.56
N PRO A 201 -1.10 13.37 -2.11
CA PRO A 201 0.19 13.12 -1.46
C PRO A 201 0.44 14.13 -0.33
N TYR A 202 -0.24 13.98 0.80
CA TYR A 202 -0.06 14.84 1.97
C TYR A 202 1.27 14.53 2.69
N PRO A 203 1.96 15.54 3.27
CA PRO A 203 3.22 15.32 4.01
C PRO A 203 3.15 14.22 5.07
N CYS A 204 2.08 14.17 5.87
CA CYS A 204 1.88 13.15 6.89
C CYS A 204 1.75 11.72 6.34
N ASN A 205 1.25 11.57 5.11
CA ASN A 205 1.12 10.26 4.48
C ASN A 205 2.48 9.63 4.17
N PHE A 206 3.52 10.44 3.90
CA PHE A 206 4.87 9.90 3.65
C PHE A 206 5.49 9.29 4.90
N LEU A 207 5.26 9.88 6.08
CA LEU A 207 5.71 9.30 7.35
C LEU A 207 4.99 7.97 7.62
N ARG A 208 3.66 7.97 7.44
CA ARG A 208 2.84 6.78 7.61
C ARG A 208 3.26 5.66 6.64
N ARG A 209 3.53 6.00 5.37
CA ARG A 209 3.95 5.06 4.33
C ARG A 209 5.29 4.36 4.60
N ASN A 210 6.20 4.97 5.37
CA ASN A 210 7.56 4.45 5.54
C ASN A 210 7.68 3.25 6.50
N ARG A 211 6.62 2.92 7.22
CA ARG A 211 6.56 1.76 8.11
C ARG A 211 6.43 0.47 7.32
#